data_AF-A0A7Z9UA68-F1
#
_entry.id   AF-A0A7Z9UA68-F1
#
_cell.length_a   1.000
_cell.length_b   1.000
_cell.length_c   1.000
_cell.angle_alpha   90.00
_cell.angle_beta   90.00
_cell.angle_gamma   90.00
#
_symmetry.space_group_name_H-M   'P 1'
#
loop_
_entity.id
_entity.type
_entity.pdbx_description
1 polymer ?
#
loop_
_entity_poly.entity_id
_entity_poly.type
_entity_poly.pdbx_seq_one_letter_code
_entity_poly.pdbx_strand_id
1 'polypeptide(L)'
;MVIELLQKLTRSESSILLLGSKHADLLQPLHPSRCLVIEPDPNKVAQAKDQHPDLDIEVGNEELAPRIGPFDYVLILENVIRWEDIHTTLESYRRWVGPETQLIFTLPNVGLQWLKSHSSKAQNWVSKQDLRNLLKLADFKIDREGSFRWSPYLVASAAPRPQARKALTCSVIIPTRNEVGNIDSCVSRVPQMGAGTEIVFVDGSSTDGTVEAIERAIGENPDKNIRLIHQLEPTEEFSEATQRELNRVHKLGKMLPQGKADAVRKGFRAATGDVLMILDADLTVVPEDLPRFFEQIATGRGDFINGVRLLYPQEEQAMQPVNLLGNTFFGFALSWLMGQTIKDSLCGTKVFFKKDYDAIMRIEETLGDFDPFGDFELLFGAAKARLRIVDFPVHYGRRVAGQPKIETYRHGLKLFRMLWYGFLLFKVRQ
;
A
#
# COMPACT_ATOMS: atom_id res chain seq x y z
N MET A 1 -14.27 25.58 -17.46
CA MET A 1 -14.05 25.33 -16.01
C MET A 1 -12.59 24.99 -15.70
N VAL A 2 -12.04 23.87 -16.19
CA VAL A 2 -10.62 23.51 -15.96
C VAL A 2 -9.68 24.60 -16.51
N ILE A 3 -10.00 25.19 -17.66
CA ILE A 3 -9.21 26.30 -18.22
C ILE A 3 -9.07 27.51 -17.28
N GLU A 4 -10.16 27.94 -16.61
CA GLU A 4 -10.11 29.06 -15.66
C GLU A 4 -9.23 28.76 -14.44
N LEU A 5 -9.16 27.49 -14.04
CA LEU A 5 -8.23 27.06 -13.00
C LEU A 5 -6.80 27.14 -13.51
N LEU A 6 -6.53 26.59 -14.70
CA LEU A 6 -5.18 26.59 -15.28
C LEU A 6 -4.67 28.02 -15.50
N GLN A 7 -5.49 28.93 -16.03
CA GLN A 7 -5.16 30.35 -16.16
C GLN A 7 -4.82 31.05 -14.83
N LYS A 8 -5.28 30.52 -13.69
CA LYS A 8 -4.93 31.02 -12.35
C LYS A 8 -3.69 30.36 -11.75
N LEU A 9 -3.25 29.23 -12.29
CA LEU A 9 -2.12 28.44 -11.79
C LEU A 9 -0.88 28.55 -12.68
N THR A 10 -1.05 28.81 -13.96
CA THR A 10 0.03 28.95 -14.94
C THR A 10 0.26 30.42 -15.31
N ARG A 11 1.44 30.71 -15.83
CA ARG A 11 1.78 32.01 -16.42
C ARG A 11 1.72 31.91 -17.95
N SER A 12 1.35 33.02 -18.61
CA SER A 12 1.49 33.14 -20.08
C SER A 12 2.95 32.98 -20.49
N GLU A 13 3.21 32.58 -21.73
CA GLU A 13 4.55 32.40 -22.30
C GLU A 13 5.43 31.37 -21.56
N SER A 14 4.81 30.50 -20.77
CA SER A 14 5.51 29.40 -20.10
C SER A 14 5.56 28.15 -20.99
N SER A 15 6.55 27.32 -20.75
CA SER A 15 6.64 26.00 -21.37
C SER A 15 5.73 25.00 -20.65
N ILE A 16 4.87 24.30 -21.39
CA ILE A 16 3.85 23.40 -20.83
C ILE A 16 3.95 22.01 -21.44
N LEU A 17 4.06 20.99 -20.59
CA LEU A 17 3.88 19.59 -20.95
C LEU A 17 2.49 19.13 -20.50
N LEU A 18 1.70 18.56 -21.41
CA LEU A 18 0.45 17.88 -21.08
C LEU A 18 0.62 16.37 -21.19
N LEU A 19 0.27 15.65 -20.12
CA LEU A 19 0.29 14.19 -20.11
C LEU A 19 -1.11 13.65 -20.39
N GLY A 20 -1.29 13.03 -21.56
CA GLY A 20 -2.54 12.52 -22.13
C GLY A 20 -3.25 13.54 -23.02
N SER A 21 -3.79 13.10 -24.16
CA SER A 21 -4.29 14.00 -25.22
C SER A 21 -5.73 14.50 -25.01
N LYS A 22 -6.48 13.96 -24.05
CA LYS A 22 -7.90 14.28 -23.80
C LYS A 22 -8.19 15.78 -23.64
N HIS A 23 -7.24 16.55 -23.14
CA HIS A 23 -7.39 17.96 -22.78
C HIS A 23 -6.46 18.88 -23.58
N ALA A 24 -6.03 18.44 -24.77
CA ALA A 24 -5.13 19.21 -25.64
C ALA A 24 -5.74 20.56 -26.06
N ASP A 25 -7.06 20.63 -26.19
CA ASP A 25 -7.84 21.85 -26.45
C ASP A 25 -7.59 22.97 -25.43
N LEU A 26 -7.17 22.63 -24.21
CA LEU A 26 -6.91 23.59 -23.15
C LEU A 26 -5.55 24.29 -23.27
N LEU A 27 -4.66 23.85 -24.17
CA LEU A 27 -3.30 24.41 -24.26
C LEU A 27 -3.27 25.76 -24.96
N GLN A 28 -3.94 25.92 -26.10
CA GLN A 28 -3.92 27.19 -26.86
C GLN A 28 -4.39 28.40 -26.03
N PRO A 29 -5.49 28.33 -25.24
CA PRO A 29 -5.94 29.47 -24.44
C PRO A 29 -5.05 29.82 -23.23
N LEU A 30 -3.99 29.03 -22.97
CA LEU A 30 -2.97 29.34 -21.97
C LEU A 30 -1.82 30.17 -22.55
N HIS A 31 -1.77 30.36 -23.87
CA HIS A 31 -0.71 31.07 -24.58
C HIS A 31 0.71 30.62 -24.17
N PRO A 32 1.05 29.32 -24.31
CA PRO A 32 2.37 28.82 -23.97
C PRO A 32 3.42 29.26 -25.00
N SER A 33 4.65 29.50 -24.56
CA SER A 33 5.79 29.75 -25.47
C SER A 33 6.27 28.46 -26.16
N ARG A 34 6.04 27.32 -25.51
CA ARG A 34 6.31 25.97 -26.00
C ARG A 34 5.30 25.02 -25.38
N CYS A 35 4.71 24.14 -26.17
CA CYS A 35 3.87 23.07 -25.63
C CYS A 35 4.17 21.73 -26.28
N LEU A 36 3.98 20.66 -25.51
CA LEU A 36 4.07 19.29 -25.98
C LEU A 36 2.99 18.46 -25.29
N VAL A 37 2.36 17.56 -26.04
CA VAL A 37 1.43 16.56 -25.54
C VAL A 37 2.07 15.19 -25.68
N ILE A 38 2.14 14.43 -24.59
CA ILE A 38 2.56 13.03 -24.63
C ILE A 38 1.35 12.15 -24.40
N GLU A 39 1.07 11.25 -25.33
CA GLU A 39 0.00 10.27 -25.21
C GLU A 39 0.53 8.86 -25.53
N PRO A 40 0.40 7.89 -24.61
CA PRO A 40 0.95 6.55 -24.82
C PRO A 40 0.20 5.74 -25.88
N ASP A 41 -1.06 6.06 -26.19
CA ASP A 41 -1.87 5.35 -27.19
C ASP A 41 -1.71 5.97 -28.59
N PRO A 42 -1.07 5.27 -29.55
CA PRO A 42 -0.86 5.78 -30.90
C PRO A 42 -2.15 6.17 -31.62
N ASN A 43 -3.27 5.49 -31.35
CA ASN A 43 -4.55 5.80 -31.98
C ASN A 43 -5.09 7.13 -31.48
N LYS A 44 -4.93 7.42 -30.19
CA LYS A 44 -5.32 8.71 -29.62
C LYS A 44 -4.39 9.84 -30.04
N VAL A 45 -3.11 9.55 -30.31
CA VAL A 45 -2.21 10.54 -30.93
C VAL A 45 -2.70 10.90 -32.33
N ALA A 46 -3.02 9.92 -33.17
CA ALA A 46 -3.55 10.18 -34.51
C ALA A 46 -4.84 11.02 -34.46
N GLN A 47 -5.77 10.67 -33.57
CA GLN A 47 -7.00 11.43 -33.35
C GLN A 47 -6.73 12.86 -32.86
N ALA A 48 -5.82 13.03 -31.90
CA ALA A 48 -5.52 14.34 -31.33
C ALA A 48 -4.80 15.25 -32.34
N LYS A 49 -3.94 14.70 -33.22
CA LYS A 49 -3.30 15.47 -34.30
C LYS A 49 -4.30 15.96 -35.34
N ASP A 50 -5.33 15.18 -35.64
CA ASP A 50 -6.42 15.60 -36.52
C ASP A 50 -7.23 16.75 -35.91
N GLN A 51 -7.51 16.67 -34.60
CA GLN A 51 -8.26 17.69 -33.86
C GLN A 51 -7.46 18.96 -33.56
N HIS A 52 -6.15 18.83 -33.38
CA HIS A 52 -5.23 19.89 -32.98
C HIS A 52 -3.94 19.86 -33.81
N PRO A 53 -4.01 20.19 -35.12
CA PRO A 53 -2.87 20.10 -36.03
C PRO A 53 -1.72 21.05 -35.66
N ASP A 54 -2.01 22.11 -34.90
CA ASP A 54 -1.04 23.12 -34.48
C ASP A 54 -0.26 22.72 -33.20
N LEU A 55 -0.60 21.61 -32.56
CA LEU A 55 0.07 21.15 -31.34
C LEU A 55 1.12 20.08 -31.66
N ASP A 56 2.24 20.14 -30.94
CA ASP A 56 3.19 19.04 -30.93
C ASP A 56 2.65 17.91 -30.05
N ILE A 57 2.41 16.76 -30.67
CA ILE A 57 1.81 15.58 -30.02
C ILE A 57 2.64 14.37 -30.39
N GLU A 58 3.16 13.68 -29.38
CA GLU A 58 4.03 12.52 -29.57
C GLU A 58 3.47 11.27 -28.88
N VAL A 59 3.70 10.13 -29.51
CA VAL A 59 3.55 8.84 -28.85
C VAL A 59 4.70 8.69 -27.88
N GLY A 60 4.42 8.56 -26.58
CA GLY A 60 5.49 8.54 -25.60
C GLY A 60 5.07 8.13 -24.21
N ASN A 61 6.10 7.91 -23.39
CA ASN A 61 6.03 7.57 -21.99
C ASN A 61 7.12 8.37 -21.23
N GLU A 62 7.32 8.04 -19.96
CA GLU A 62 8.33 8.65 -19.10
C GLU A 62 9.79 8.51 -19.57
N GLU A 63 10.11 7.62 -20.52
CA GLU A 63 11.49 7.42 -21.01
C GLU A 63 11.96 8.56 -21.90
N LEU A 64 11.03 9.34 -22.46
CA LEU A 64 11.35 10.53 -23.25
C LEU A 64 11.88 11.69 -22.38
N ALA A 65 11.66 11.67 -21.06
CA ALA A 65 11.93 12.79 -20.15
C ALA A 65 13.30 13.45 -20.30
N PRO A 66 14.41 12.69 -20.36
CA PRO A 66 15.75 13.28 -20.42
C PRO A 66 16.01 14.05 -21.72
N ARG A 67 15.19 13.87 -22.75
CA ARG A 67 15.40 14.44 -24.08
C ARG A 67 14.59 15.71 -24.33
N ILE A 68 13.47 15.89 -23.64
CA ILE A 68 12.49 16.92 -24.01
C ILE A 68 12.13 17.90 -22.88
N GLY A 69 12.54 17.65 -21.64
CA GLY A 69 12.41 18.59 -20.52
C GLY A 69 13.61 19.55 -20.33
N PRO A 70 13.58 20.37 -19.27
CA PRO A 70 12.46 20.58 -18.36
C PRO A 70 11.39 21.51 -18.94
N PHE A 71 10.18 21.46 -18.37
CA PHE A 71 9.08 22.39 -18.63
C PHE A 71 8.77 23.21 -17.37
N ASP A 72 8.20 24.40 -17.51
CA ASP A 72 7.74 25.20 -16.37
C ASP A 72 6.55 24.52 -15.68
N TYR A 73 5.63 23.98 -16.48
CA TYR A 73 4.43 23.30 -15.99
C TYR A 73 4.28 21.91 -16.62
N VAL A 74 3.96 20.92 -15.79
CA VAL A 74 3.50 19.60 -16.23
C VAL A 74 2.05 19.43 -15.80
N LEU A 75 1.15 19.24 -16.75
CA LEU A 75 -0.28 19.13 -16.51
C LEU A 75 -0.71 17.67 -16.55
N ILE A 76 -1.30 17.20 -15.44
CA ILE A 76 -1.87 15.87 -15.30
C ILE A 76 -3.36 16.02 -14.99
N LEU A 77 -4.17 16.05 -16.05
CA LEU A 77 -5.57 16.43 -15.96
C LEU A 77 -6.48 15.19 -15.98
N GLU A 78 -7.02 14.82 -14.82
CA GLU A 78 -7.89 13.64 -14.62
C GLU A 78 -7.29 12.29 -15.08
N ASN A 79 -5.98 12.23 -15.33
CA ASN A 79 -5.33 11.04 -15.88
C ASN A 79 -4.74 10.11 -14.82
N VAL A 80 -4.51 10.58 -13.59
CA VAL A 80 -3.97 9.77 -12.48
C VAL A 80 -4.79 8.50 -12.24
N ILE A 81 -6.12 8.59 -12.38
CA ILE A 81 -7.02 7.46 -12.14
C ILE A 81 -6.89 6.32 -13.18
N ARG A 82 -6.14 6.54 -14.27
CA ARG A 82 -5.95 5.59 -15.37
C ARG A 82 -4.60 4.88 -15.34
N TRP A 83 -3.68 5.30 -14.48
CA TRP A 83 -2.37 4.65 -14.36
C TRP A 83 -2.51 3.31 -13.66
N GLU A 84 -1.70 2.33 -14.06
CA GLU A 84 -1.71 1.02 -13.42
C GLU A 84 -1.10 1.08 -12.01
N ASP A 85 0.13 1.61 -11.90
CA ASP A 85 0.80 1.93 -10.63
C ASP A 85 1.07 3.43 -10.54
N ILE A 86 0.24 4.14 -9.77
CA ILE A 86 0.34 5.60 -9.63
C ILE A 86 1.67 6.01 -8.99
N HIS A 87 2.11 5.29 -7.94
CA HIS A 87 3.33 5.63 -7.23
C HIS A 87 4.55 5.50 -8.16
N THR A 88 4.70 4.37 -8.84
CA THR A 88 5.82 4.16 -9.78
C THR A 88 5.78 5.17 -10.93
N THR A 89 4.58 5.48 -11.45
CA THR A 89 4.42 6.52 -12.47
C THR A 89 4.84 7.91 -11.96
N LEU A 90 4.48 8.27 -10.72
CA LEU A 90 4.93 9.54 -10.13
C LEU A 90 6.45 9.59 -9.94
N GLU A 91 7.07 8.49 -9.51
CA GLU A 91 8.52 8.39 -9.36
C GLU A 91 9.25 8.57 -10.70
N SER A 92 8.70 8.00 -11.77
CA SER A 92 9.23 8.15 -13.12
C SER A 92 9.06 9.58 -13.64
N TYR A 93 7.95 10.24 -13.27
CA TYR A 93 7.68 11.63 -13.65
C TYR A 93 8.65 12.63 -13.07
N ARG A 94 9.35 12.29 -12.00
CA ARG A 94 10.43 13.14 -11.47
C ARG A 94 11.51 13.44 -12.53
N ARG A 95 11.71 12.56 -13.53
CA ARG A 95 12.65 12.81 -14.63
C ARG A 95 12.31 14.02 -15.49
N TRP A 96 11.06 14.48 -15.43
CA TRP A 96 10.54 15.63 -16.19
C TRP A 96 10.62 16.95 -15.41
N VAL A 97 10.96 16.88 -14.12
CA VAL A 97 10.75 17.96 -13.16
C VAL A 97 12.09 18.58 -12.82
N GLY A 98 12.32 19.79 -13.33
CA GLY A 98 13.42 20.64 -12.92
C GLY A 98 13.15 21.32 -11.57
N PRO A 99 14.13 22.08 -11.04
CA PRO A 99 14.00 22.76 -9.74
C PRO A 99 12.77 23.69 -9.63
N GLU A 100 12.38 24.31 -10.75
CA GLU A 100 11.27 25.28 -10.82
C GLU A 100 9.99 24.69 -11.44
N THR A 101 10.01 23.42 -11.87
CA THR A 101 8.86 22.81 -12.55
C THR A 101 7.71 22.58 -11.56
N GLN A 102 6.51 23.03 -11.93
CA GLN A 102 5.28 22.77 -11.19
C GLN A 102 4.43 21.71 -11.88
N LEU A 103 4.11 20.64 -11.16
CA LEU A 103 3.13 19.65 -11.56
C LEU A 103 1.75 20.09 -11.09
N ILE A 104 0.80 20.16 -12.02
CA ILE A 104 -0.59 20.51 -11.73
C ILE A 104 -1.45 19.29 -11.99
N PHE A 105 -2.07 18.79 -10.92
CA PHE A 105 -2.99 17.66 -10.96
C PHE A 105 -4.43 18.15 -10.81
N THR A 106 -5.31 17.65 -11.66
CA THR A 106 -6.76 17.70 -11.41
C THR A 106 -7.29 16.29 -11.20
N LEU A 107 -8.20 16.14 -10.24
CA LEU A 107 -8.87 14.88 -9.98
C LEU A 107 -10.35 14.98 -10.36
N PRO A 108 -10.94 13.90 -10.87
CA PRO A 108 -12.39 13.87 -11.05
C PRO A 108 -13.08 13.84 -9.69
N ASN A 109 -14.24 14.49 -9.58
CA ASN A 109 -15.01 14.49 -8.34
C ASN A 109 -15.50 13.06 -8.04
N VAL A 110 -15.07 12.50 -6.91
CA VAL A 110 -15.34 11.11 -6.51
C VAL A 110 -16.86 10.82 -6.42
N GLY A 111 -17.66 11.79 -5.96
CA GLY A 111 -19.12 11.64 -5.91
C GLY A 111 -19.75 11.53 -7.30
N LEU A 112 -19.26 12.32 -8.28
CA LEU A 112 -19.72 12.20 -9.67
C LEU A 112 -19.20 10.93 -10.35
N GLN A 113 -18.00 10.46 -10.01
CA GLN A 113 -17.47 9.19 -10.52
C GLN A 113 -18.33 8.01 -10.07
N TRP A 114 -18.76 8.00 -8.82
CA TRP A 114 -19.65 6.97 -8.27
C TRP A 114 -20.96 6.86 -9.06
N LEU A 115 -21.58 7.98 -9.42
CA LEU A 115 -22.78 7.99 -10.25
C LEU A 115 -22.54 7.44 -11.67
N LYS A 116 -21.33 7.59 -12.21
CA LYS A 116 -20.94 7.13 -13.55
C LYS A 116 -20.41 5.69 -13.59
N SER A 117 -20.24 5.04 -12.44
CA SER A 117 -19.61 3.71 -12.28
C SER A 117 -20.30 2.55 -13.00
N HIS A 118 -21.52 2.75 -13.51
CA HIS A 118 -22.23 1.77 -14.35
C HIS A 118 -21.70 1.69 -15.80
N SER A 119 -20.65 2.46 -16.15
CA SER A 119 -20.16 2.66 -17.51
C SER A 119 -18.63 2.51 -17.63
N SER A 120 -18.15 1.27 -17.58
CA SER A 120 -16.88 0.75 -18.15
C SER A 120 -15.49 1.15 -17.59
N LYS A 121 -14.62 0.11 -17.58
CA LYS A 121 -13.17 -0.02 -17.28
C LYS A 121 -12.68 0.29 -15.86
N ALA A 122 -11.83 -0.60 -15.34
CA ALA A 122 -11.17 -0.51 -14.05
C ALA A 122 -10.38 0.81 -13.93
N GLN A 123 -10.78 1.68 -12.99
CA GLN A 123 -10.14 2.96 -12.69
C GLN A 123 -9.74 2.99 -11.22
N ASN A 124 -8.64 3.67 -10.89
CA ASN A 124 -8.22 3.88 -9.51
C ASN A 124 -9.19 4.82 -8.77
N TRP A 125 -9.52 4.50 -7.52
CA TRP A 125 -10.31 5.37 -6.65
C TRP A 125 -9.41 6.20 -5.75
N VAL A 126 -8.93 7.33 -6.30
CA VAL A 126 -7.95 8.22 -5.67
C VAL A 126 -8.61 9.51 -5.22
N SER A 127 -8.63 9.73 -3.91
CA SER A 127 -9.03 11.03 -3.35
C SER A 127 -7.89 12.05 -3.43
N LYS A 128 -8.20 13.33 -3.19
CA LYS A 128 -7.17 14.37 -3.05
C LYS A 128 -6.14 14.01 -1.96
N GLN A 129 -6.61 13.45 -0.85
CA GLN A 129 -5.76 13.05 0.27
C GLN A 129 -4.84 11.87 -0.08
N ASP A 130 -5.33 10.93 -0.90
CA ASP A 130 -4.52 9.83 -1.42
C ASP A 130 -3.42 10.34 -2.34
N LEU A 131 -3.75 11.18 -3.32
CA LEU A 131 -2.75 11.77 -4.21
C LEU A 131 -1.73 12.61 -3.44
N ARG A 132 -2.16 13.34 -2.41
CA ARG A 132 -1.27 14.07 -1.50
C ARG A 132 -0.23 13.15 -0.85
N ASN A 133 -0.67 11.95 -0.40
CA ASN A 133 0.22 10.96 0.19
C ASN A 133 1.16 10.35 -0.85
N LEU A 134 0.64 9.94 -2.01
CA LEU A 134 1.43 9.35 -3.10
C LEU A 134 2.50 10.31 -3.63
N LEU A 135 2.17 11.60 -3.77
CA LEU A 135 3.13 12.63 -4.14
C LEU A 135 4.27 12.74 -3.12
N LYS A 136 3.95 12.71 -1.82
CA LYS A 136 4.99 12.71 -0.77
C LYS A 136 5.84 11.45 -0.78
N LEU A 137 5.25 10.29 -1.06
CA LEU A 137 5.99 9.03 -1.20
C LEU A 137 6.91 9.05 -2.42
N ALA A 138 6.50 9.71 -3.51
CA ALA A 138 7.28 9.89 -4.74
C ALA A 138 8.20 11.13 -4.74
N ASP A 139 8.56 11.66 -3.57
CA ASP A 139 9.47 12.81 -3.42
C ASP A 139 8.98 14.13 -4.00
N PHE A 140 7.68 14.40 -3.93
CA PHE A 140 7.11 15.71 -4.24
C PHE A 140 6.63 16.41 -2.97
N LYS A 141 6.80 17.73 -2.93
CA LYS A 141 6.16 18.59 -1.94
C LYS A 141 4.91 19.20 -2.54
N ILE A 142 3.91 19.42 -1.69
CA ILE A 142 2.67 20.09 -2.08
C ILE A 142 2.86 21.59 -1.87
N ASP A 143 2.81 22.35 -2.95
CA ASP A 143 2.94 23.80 -2.92
C ASP A 143 1.57 24.47 -2.74
N ARG A 144 0.53 23.88 -3.34
CA ARG A 144 -0.85 24.38 -3.26
C ARG A 144 -1.84 23.24 -3.44
N GLU A 145 -2.99 23.32 -2.78
CA GLU A 145 -4.10 22.40 -3.03
C GLU A 145 -5.44 23.12 -2.80
N GLY A 146 -6.51 22.58 -3.40
CA GLY A 146 -7.84 23.15 -3.22
C GLY A 146 -8.89 22.39 -4.00
N SER A 147 -10.05 23.02 -4.12
CA SER A 147 -11.12 22.58 -5.00
C SER A 147 -11.57 23.76 -5.84
N PHE A 148 -11.71 23.56 -7.15
CA PHE A 148 -12.26 24.56 -8.05
C PHE A 148 -13.56 24.06 -8.64
N ARG A 149 -14.69 24.73 -8.31
CA ARG A 149 -16.04 24.33 -8.71
C ARG A 149 -16.21 22.80 -8.65
N TRP A 150 -16.00 22.23 -7.46
CA TRP A 150 -16.15 20.80 -7.14
C TRP A 150 -15.03 19.85 -7.60
N SER A 151 -14.11 20.27 -8.46
CA SER A 151 -12.96 19.45 -8.87
C SER A 151 -11.74 19.70 -7.96
N PRO A 152 -11.24 18.67 -7.26
CA PRO A 152 -10.00 18.81 -6.49
C PRO A 152 -8.79 19.05 -7.39
N TYR A 153 -7.85 19.85 -6.91
CA TYR A 153 -6.55 20.03 -7.56
C TYR A 153 -5.41 20.05 -6.55
N LEU A 154 -4.22 19.68 -7.01
CA LEU A 154 -2.95 19.77 -6.29
C LEU A 154 -1.89 20.39 -7.23
N VAL A 155 -1.06 21.26 -6.69
CA VAL A 155 0.17 21.76 -7.31
C VAL A 155 1.33 21.25 -6.48
N ALA A 156 2.28 20.62 -7.14
CA ALA A 156 3.43 20.02 -6.50
C ALA A 156 4.72 20.35 -7.25
N SER A 157 5.84 20.25 -6.55
CA SER A 157 7.19 20.38 -7.13
C SER A 157 8.11 19.36 -6.48
N ALA A 158 9.28 19.14 -7.09
CA ALA A 158 10.24 18.18 -6.58
C ALA A 158 10.67 18.56 -5.14
N ALA A 159 10.57 17.60 -4.22
CA ALA A 159 11.22 17.65 -2.92
C ALA A 159 12.61 17.00 -2.99
N PRO A 160 13.57 17.36 -2.12
CA PRO A 160 14.85 16.65 -2.03
C PRO A 160 14.63 15.15 -1.78
N ARG A 161 15.36 14.29 -2.51
CA ARG A 161 15.31 12.85 -2.27
C ARG A 161 16.02 12.53 -0.95
N PRO A 162 15.32 11.98 0.06
CA PRO A 162 15.97 11.51 1.26
C PRO A 162 16.91 10.35 0.91
N GLN A 163 18.08 10.30 1.54
CA GLN A 163 18.95 9.13 1.41
C GLN A 163 18.43 8.02 2.34
N ALA A 164 18.13 6.86 1.77
CA ALA A 164 17.77 5.69 2.55
C ALA A 164 18.93 5.28 3.46
N ARG A 165 18.63 4.96 4.72
CA ARG A 165 19.60 4.42 5.69
C ARG A 165 19.96 2.98 5.30
N LYS A 166 20.89 2.82 4.36
CA LYS A 166 21.31 1.51 3.82
C LYS A 166 21.86 0.54 4.87
N ALA A 167 22.32 1.05 6.02
CA ALA A 167 22.84 0.24 7.11
C ALA A 167 21.75 -0.53 7.90
N LEU A 168 20.47 -0.19 7.73
CA LEU A 168 19.39 -0.88 8.42
C LEU A 168 19.24 -2.32 7.90
N THR A 169 19.00 -3.25 8.82
CA THR A 169 18.58 -4.63 8.53
C THR A 169 17.07 -4.79 8.67
N CYS A 170 16.50 -5.86 8.14
CA CYS A 170 15.07 -6.15 8.32
C CYS A 170 14.78 -7.63 8.60
N SER A 171 13.66 -7.88 9.29
CA SER A 171 13.10 -9.21 9.50
C SER A 171 11.69 -9.27 8.92
N VAL A 172 11.50 -10.17 7.95
CA VAL A 172 10.22 -10.47 7.32
C VAL A 172 9.57 -11.63 8.05
N ILE A 173 8.49 -11.34 8.77
CA ILE A 173 7.72 -12.34 9.52
C ILE A 173 6.63 -12.91 8.61
N ILE A 174 6.66 -14.22 8.44
CA ILE A 174 5.73 -14.97 7.59
C ILE A 174 4.94 -15.94 8.47
N PRO A 175 3.75 -15.56 8.97
CA PRO A 175 2.88 -16.49 9.68
C PRO A 175 2.32 -17.52 8.71
N THR A 176 2.49 -18.81 9.01
CA THR A 176 2.06 -19.92 8.14
C THR A 176 1.06 -20.83 8.84
N ARG A 177 0.04 -21.29 8.10
CA ARG A 177 -0.83 -22.38 8.53
C ARG A 177 -1.44 -23.08 7.32
N ASN A 178 -0.94 -24.26 7.02
CA ASN A 178 -1.30 -25.03 5.82
C ASN A 178 -1.10 -24.23 4.53
N GLU A 179 0.16 -23.82 4.30
CA GLU A 179 0.59 -22.96 3.18
C GLU A 179 1.72 -23.65 2.38
N VAL A 180 1.77 -24.98 2.37
CA VAL A 180 2.86 -25.80 1.80
C VAL A 180 3.20 -25.39 0.36
N GLY A 181 2.19 -25.06 -0.45
CA GLY A 181 2.36 -24.66 -1.85
C GLY A 181 3.00 -23.28 -2.07
N ASN A 182 3.12 -22.47 -1.02
CA ASN A 182 3.61 -21.09 -1.11
C ASN A 182 5.03 -20.91 -0.56
N ILE A 183 5.58 -21.89 0.17
CA ILE A 183 6.85 -21.75 0.90
C ILE A 183 8.04 -21.46 -0.02
N ASP A 184 8.22 -22.25 -1.07
CA ASP A 184 9.33 -22.06 -2.02
C ASP A 184 9.24 -20.68 -2.71
N SER A 185 8.01 -20.23 -2.99
CA SER A 185 7.77 -18.93 -3.60
C SER A 185 8.03 -17.79 -2.62
N CYS A 186 7.66 -17.92 -1.35
CA CYS A 186 8.03 -16.97 -0.29
C CYS A 186 9.56 -16.84 -0.19
N VAL A 187 10.28 -17.96 -0.08
CA VAL A 187 11.74 -17.94 0.08
C VAL A 187 12.43 -17.37 -1.15
N SER A 188 12.07 -17.84 -2.35
CA SER A 188 12.73 -17.43 -3.60
C SER A 188 12.49 -15.96 -3.96
N ARG A 189 11.29 -15.44 -3.69
CA ARG A 189 10.87 -14.11 -4.14
C ARG A 189 11.08 -13.00 -3.12
N VAL A 190 11.22 -13.28 -1.82
CA VAL A 190 11.58 -12.24 -0.84
C VAL A 190 12.96 -11.68 -1.21
N PRO A 191 13.04 -10.39 -1.60
CA PRO A 191 14.29 -9.79 -2.05
C PRO A 191 15.19 -9.44 -0.86
N GLN A 192 16.49 -9.32 -1.13
CA GLN A 192 17.43 -8.71 -0.17
C GLN A 192 17.14 -7.22 -0.05
N MET A 193 17.05 -6.74 1.19
CA MET A 193 16.73 -5.37 1.57
C MET A 193 17.70 -4.89 2.65
N GLY A 194 18.11 -3.62 2.55
CA GLY A 194 19.02 -3.01 3.52
C GLY A 194 20.40 -3.69 3.57
N ALA A 195 20.99 -3.73 4.75
CA ALA A 195 22.26 -4.39 5.01
C ALA A 195 22.12 -5.91 5.23
N GLY A 196 20.90 -6.41 5.39
CA GLY A 196 20.62 -7.82 5.60
C GLY A 196 19.14 -8.08 5.84
N THR A 197 18.65 -9.19 5.29
CA THR A 197 17.25 -9.62 5.40
C THR A 197 17.16 -10.99 6.07
N GLU A 198 16.43 -11.04 7.17
CA GLU A 198 16.02 -12.25 7.87
C GLU A 198 14.60 -12.64 7.44
N ILE A 199 14.35 -13.91 7.15
CA ILE A 199 13.03 -14.48 6.92
C ILE A 199 12.68 -15.36 8.12
N VAL A 200 11.60 -15.04 8.82
CA VAL A 200 11.14 -15.80 9.99
C VAL A 200 9.76 -16.37 9.69
N PHE A 201 9.72 -17.67 9.41
CA PHE A 201 8.47 -18.42 9.36
C PHE A 201 7.98 -18.70 10.78
N VAL A 202 6.68 -18.50 11.02
CA VAL A 202 6.05 -18.86 12.29
C VAL A 202 4.87 -19.78 12.02
N ASP A 203 5.07 -21.07 12.30
CA ASP A 203 4.10 -22.12 11.98
C ASP A 203 3.03 -22.29 13.07
N GLY A 204 1.77 -22.20 12.64
CA GLY A 204 0.59 -22.37 13.47
C GLY A 204 0.05 -23.78 13.52
N SER A 205 0.94 -24.76 13.72
CA SER A 205 0.62 -26.20 13.80
C SER A 205 0.02 -26.73 12.50
N SER A 206 0.75 -26.53 11.40
CA SER A 206 0.34 -27.04 10.08
C SER A 206 0.29 -28.57 10.05
N THR A 207 -0.56 -29.13 9.18
CA THR A 207 -0.78 -30.58 9.03
C THR A 207 -0.68 -31.05 7.59
N ASP A 208 -0.20 -30.21 6.67
CA ASP A 208 -0.22 -30.43 5.21
C ASP A 208 1.18 -30.54 4.58
N GLY A 209 2.23 -30.64 5.39
CA GLY A 209 3.62 -30.64 4.91
C GLY A 209 4.31 -29.27 4.93
N THR A 210 3.65 -28.22 5.43
CA THR A 210 4.21 -26.85 5.47
C THR A 210 5.54 -26.79 6.22
N VAL A 211 5.67 -27.47 7.37
CA VAL A 211 6.89 -27.46 8.20
C VAL A 211 8.06 -28.09 7.44
N GLU A 212 7.83 -29.26 6.85
CA GLU A 212 8.82 -30.00 6.07
C GLU A 212 9.25 -29.21 4.84
N ALA A 213 8.33 -28.47 4.21
CA ALA A 213 8.66 -27.57 3.11
C ALA A 213 9.55 -26.40 3.57
N ILE A 214 9.31 -25.83 4.76
CA ILE A 214 10.14 -24.76 5.32
C ILE A 214 11.53 -25.28 5.65
N GLU A 215 11.63 -26.44 6.32
CA GLU A 215 12.91 -27.07 6.66
C GLU A 215 13.72 -27.41 5.40
N ARG A 216 13.06 -27.94 4.37
CA ARG A 216 13.68 -28.16 3.05
C ARG A 216 14.18 -26.85 2.45
N ALA A 217 13.35 -25.80 2.45
CA ALA A 217 13.73 -24.50 1.89
C ALA A 217 14.91 -23.87 2.65
N ILE A 218 15.02 -24.05 3.97
CA ILE A 218 16.18 -23.65 4.77
C ILE A 218 17.44 -24.39 4.28
N GLY A 219 17.36 -25.71 4.10
CA GLY A 219 18.49 -26.53 3.62
C GLY A 219 18.92 -26.20 2.19
N GLU A 220 17.97 -25.89 1.30
CA GLU A 220 18.22 -25.56 -0.10
C GLU A 220 18.74 -24.12 -0.32
N ASN A 221 18.66 -23.25 0.69
CA ASN A 221 19.05 -21.83 0.59
C ASN A 221 20.03 -21.40 1.70
N PRO A 222 21.24 -22.00 1.78
CA PRO A 222 22.20 -21.74 2.87
C PRO A 222 22.71 -20.29 2.93
N ASP A 223 22.64 -19.55 1.82
CA ASP A 223 23.04 -18.14 1.76
C ASP A 223 21.98 -17.17 2.29
N LYS A 224 20.76 -17.66 2.60
CA LYS A 224 19.66 -16.86 3.14
C LYS A 224 19.52 -17.09 4.63
N ASN A 225 19.29 -16.01 5.39
CA ASN A 225 18.98 -16.10 6.81
C ASN A 225 17.50 -16.45 6.99
N ILE A 226 17.19 -17.75 7.05
CA ILE A 226 15.83 -18.27 7.20
C ILE A 226 15.71 -19.02 8.52
N ARG A 227 14.63 -18.76 9.26
CA ARG A 227 14.33 -19.43 10.53
C ARG A 227 12.89 -19.90 10.57
N LEU A 228 12.69 -21.02 11.24
CA LEU A 228 11.37 -21.55 11.58
C LEU A 228 11.16 -21.43 13.09
N ILE A 229 9.98 -20.96 13.48
CA ILE A 229 9.50 -20.93 14.87
C ILE A 229 8.14 -21.63 14.90
N HIS A 230 7.92 -22.51 15.86
CA HIS A 230 6.60 -23.10 16.09
C HIS A 230 5.80 -22.24 17.08
N GLN A 231 4.51 -22.01 16.80
CA GLN A 231 3.63 -21.35 17.78
C GLN A 231 3.48 -22.21 19.05
N LEU A 232 3.51 -23.53 18.91
CA LEU A 232 3.54 -24.45 20.04
C LEU A 232 4.83 -25.26 19.95
N GLU A 233 5.70 -25.12 20.95
CA GLU A 233 6.90 -25.96 21.06
C GLU A 233 6.49 -27.43 21.15
N PRO A 234 7.02 -28.33 20.30
CA PRO A 234 6.85 -29.76 20.48
C PRO A 234 7.57 -30.18 21.77
N THR A 235 6.86 -30.29 22.89
CA THR A 235 7.40 -30.88 24.12
C THR A 235 7.40 -32.41 24.02
N GLU A 236 8.30 -33.09 24.73
CA GLU A 236 8.30 -34.56 24.84
C GLU A 236 6.97 -35.11 25.41
N GLU A 237 6.19 -34.24 26.07
CA GLU A 237 4.80 -34.47 26.52
C GLU A 237 3.72 -34.08 25.48
N PHE A 238 4.04 -34.04 24.18
CA PHE A 238 3.02 -34.11 23.12
C PHE A 238 2.43 -35.52 23.09
N SER A 239 1.70 -35.85 24.15
CA SER A 239 1.00 -37.12 24.29
C SER A 239 0.08 -37.35 23.09
N GLU A 240 -0.19 -38.62 22.76
CA GLU A 240 -1.24 -38.98 21.81
C GLU A 240 -2.56 -38.26 22.12
N ALA A 241 -2.83 -37.90 23.39
CA ALA A 241 -4.02 -37.16 23.79
C ALA A 241 -4.00 -35.70 23.34
N THR A 242 -2.85 -35.01 23.42
CA THR A 242 -2.67 -33.64 22.90
C THR A 242 -2.79 -33.62 21.38
N GLN A 243 -2.15 -34.57 20.69
CA GLN A 243 -2.27 -34.71 19.24
C GLN A 243 -3.70 -35.08 18.83
N ARG A 244 -4.39 -35.96 19.58
CA ARG A 244 -5.81 -36.28 19.37
C ARG A 244 -6.70 -35.07 19.59
N GLU A 245 -6.43 -34.23 20.59
CA GLU A 245 -7.22 -33.02 20.83
C GLU A 245 -6.95 -31.94 19.78
N LEU A 246 -5.70 -31.73 19.35
CA LEU A 246 -5.36 -30.90 18.17
C LEU A 246 -6.08 -31.40 16.91
N ASN A 247 -5.99 -32.70 16.63
CA ASN A 247 -6.68 -33.34 15.51
C ASN A 247 -8.20 -33.22 15.64
N ARG A 248 -8.76 -33.27 16.86
CA ARG A 248 -10.19 -33.11 17.14
C ARG A 248 -10.63 -31.66 16.93
N VAL A 249 -9.89 -30.69 17.44
CA VAL A 249 -10.12 -29.24 17.25
C VAL A 249 -10.04 -28.90 15.75
N HIS A 250 -9.04 -29.45 15.04
CA HIS A 250 -8.92 -29.33 13.58
C HIS A 250 -10.08 -29.98 12.83
N LYS A 251 -10.46 -31.23 13.17
CA LYS A 251 -11.59 -31.94 12.55
C LYS A 251 -12.94 -31.26 12.81
N LEU A 252 -13.07 -30.55 13.93
CA LEU A 252 -14.25 -29.76 14.29
C LEU A 252 -14.22 -28.33 13.71
N GLY A 253 -13.17 -27.94 12.96
CA GLY A 253 -13.02 -26.60 12.40
C GLY A 253 -12.86 -25.49 13.44
N LYS A 254 -12.49 -25.83 14.68
CA LYS A 254 -12.23 -24.84 15.75
C LYS A 254 -10.81 -24.29 15.60
N MET A 255 -10.64 -22.98 15.74
CA MET A 255 -9.31 -22.37 15.82
C MET A 255 -8.65 -22.75 17.15
N LEU A 256 -7.35 -23.05 17.13
CA LEU A 256 -6.53 -23.04 18.33
C LEU A 256 -6.60 -21.63 18.97
N PRO A 257 -6.44 -21.49 20.30
CA PRO A 257 -6.41 -20.18 20.98
C PRO A 257 -5.25 -19.26 20.57
N GLN A 258 -4.50 -19.63 19.53
CA GLN A 258 -3.36 -18.92 18.96
C GLN A 258 -3.65 -18.63 17.48
N GLY A 259 -4.06 -17.40 17.18
CA GLY A 259 -4.32 -16.93 15.80
C GLY A 259 -3.07 -16.33 15.14
N LYS A 260 -3.25 -15.72 13.95
CA LYS A 260 -2.19 -15.00 13.22
C LYS A 260 -1.49 -13.96 14.10
N ALA A 261 -2.25 -13.23 14.92
CA ALA A 261 -1.69 -12.23 15.84
C ALA A 261 -0.61 -12.81 16.77
N ASP A 262 -0.83 -14.02 17.32
CA ASP A 262 0.15 -14.69 18.18
C ASP A 262 1.41 -15.09 17.40
N ALA A 263 1.25 -15.62 16.19
CA ALA A 263 2.36 -15.98 15.31
C ALA A 263 3.24 -14.76 15.02
N VAL A 264 2.60 -13.65 14.65
CA VAL A 264 3.27 -12.38 14.37
C VAL A 264 4.03 -11.87 15.60
N ARG A 265 3.43 -11.90 16.81
CA ARG A 265 4.12 -11.48 18.05
C ARG A 265 5.35 -12.34 18.34
N LYS A 266 5.27 -13.67 18.19
CA LYS A 266 6.41 -14.57 18.38
C LYS A 266 7.52 -14.27 17.38
N GLY A 267 7.16 -14.08 16.12
CA GLY A 267 8.09 -13.65 15.07
C GLY A 267 8.79 -12.34 15.43
N PHE A 268 8.05 -11.29 15.82
CA PHE A 268 8.62 -10.00 16.19
C PHE A 268 9.55 -10.05 17.40
N ARG A 269 9.24 -10.88 18.40
CA ARG A 269 10.10 -11.07 19.57
C ARG A 269 11.42 -11.76 19.20
N ALA A 270 11.37 -12.75 18.31
CA ALA A 270 12.54 -13.52 17.88
C ALA A 270 13.37 -12.85 16.77
N ALA A 271 12.78 -11.90 16.04
CA ALA A 271 13.39 -11.14 14.97
C ALA A 271 14.64 -10.39 15.44
N THR A 272 15.61 -10.20 14.56
CA THR A 272 16.87 -9.53 14.87
C THR A 272 17.08 -8.21 14.12
N GLY A 273 16.31 -7.98 13.05
CA GLY A 273 16.46 -6.80 12.19
C GLY A 273 15.97 -5.50 12.81
N ASP A 274 16.52 -4.38 12.33
CA ASP A 274 16.13 -3.03 12.76
C ASP A 274 14.69 -2.66 12.35
N VAL A 275 14.22 -3.24 11.25
CA VAL A 275 12.88 -3.06 10.68
C VAL A 275 12.13 -4.39 10.73
N LEU A 276 10.91 -4.37 11.25
CA LEU A 276 9.99 -5.50 11.29
C LEU A 276 8.97 -5.37 10.15
N MET A 277 8.75 -6.45 9.41
CA MET A 277 7.82 -6.51 8.28
C MET A 277 6.93 -7.74 8.41
N ILE A 278 5.67 -7.64 7.97
CA ILE A 278 4.77 -8.80 7.85
C ILE A 278 4.54 -9.09 6.37
N LEU A 279 4.70 -10.36 5.98
CA LEU A 279 4.30 -10.87 4.68
C LEU A 279 3.33 -12.04 4.89
N ASP A 280 2.14 -11.95 4.31
CA ASP A 280 1.19 -13.06 4.34
C ASP A 280 1.67 -14.19 3.42
N ALA A 281 1.67 -15.42 3.93
CA ALA A 281 2.14 -16.60 3.20
C ALA A 281 1.28 -16.97 1.98
N ASP A 282 0.09 -16.37 1.83
CA ASP A 282 -0.79 -16.59 0.67
C ASP A 282 -0.42 -15.75 -0.57
N LEU A 283 0.63 -14.91 -0.45
CA LEU A 283 1.20 -14.08 -1.51
C LEU A 283 0.20 -13.13 -2.19
N THR A 284 -0.87 -12.77 -1.48
CA THR A 284 -1.83 -11.75 -1.94
C THR A 284 -1.22 -10.34 -2.01
N VAL A 285 -0.21 -10.09 -1.18
CA VAL A 285 0.78 -9.03 -1.39
C VAL A 285 2.06 -9.71 -1.86
N VAL A 286 2.57 -9.28 -3.00
CA VAL A 286 3.75 -9.89 -3.62
C VAL A 286 5.03 -9.51 -2.85
N PRO A 287 5.97 -10.43 -2.63
CA PRO A 287 7.22 -10.12 -1.91
C PRO A 287 8.04 -9.00 -2.55
N GLU A 288 7.89 -8.80 -3.86
CA GLU A 288 8.54 -7.74 -4.64
C GLU A 288 8.08 -6.33 -4.26
N ASP A 289 6.96 -6.17 -3.54
CA ASP A 289 6.54 -4.87 -3.00
C ASP A 289 7.33 -4.50 -1.72
N LEU A 290 7.89 -5.46 -0.97
CA LEU A 290 8.57 -5.23 0.31
C LEU A 290 9.73 -4.20 0.24
N PRO A 291 10.60 -4.21 -0.79
CA PRO A 291 11.65 -3.19 -0.93
C PRO A 291 11.13 -1.76 -0.90
N ARG A 292 9.95 -1.52 -1.50
CA ARG A 292 9.36 -0.18 -1.53
C ARG A 292 8.91 0.26 -0.15
N PHE A 293 8.33 -0.66 0.65
CA PHE A 293 8.04 -0.40 2.06
C PHE A 293 9.31 -0.11 2.88
N PHE A 294 10.35 -0.93 2.69
CA PHE A 294 11.63 -0.74 3.35
C PHE A 294 12.23 0.62 3.00
N GLU A 295 12.16 1.04 1.74
CA GLU A 295 12.60 2.36 1.32
C GLU A 295 11.82 3.48 2.01
N GLN A 296 10.50 3.39 2.11
CA GLN A 296 9.68 4.42 2.78
C GLN A 296 10.08 4.62 4.24
N ILE A 297 10.34 3.54 4.97
CA ILE A 297 10.75 3.64 6.37
C ILE A 297 12.23 4.03 6.51
N ALA A 298 13.12 3.49 5.68
CA ALA A 298 14.56 3.78 5.71
C ALA A 298 14.88 5.23 5.32
N THR A 299 14.00 5.88 4.56
CA THR A 299 14.08 7.31 4.20
C THR A 299 13.40 8.22 5.22
N GLY A 300 12.75 7.67 6.25
CA GLY A 300 12.13 8.42 7.35
C GLY A 300 10.77 9.05 7.03
N ARG A 301 10.08 8.59 5.97
CA ARG A 301 8.76 9.13 5.59
C ARG A 301 7.67 8.82 6.62
N GLY A 302 7.79 7.71 7.31
CA GLY A 302 6.92 7.29 8.39
C GLY A 302 7.68 6.48 9.43
N ASP A 303 7.05 6.28 10.56
CA ASP A 303 7.56 5.43 11.63
C ASP A 303 6.83 4.07 11.63
N PHE A 304 5.66 4.03 10.98
CA PHE A 304 4.87 2.84 10.71
C PHE A 304 4.25 2.95 9.30
N ILE A 305 4.58 2.02 8.41
CA ILE A 305 4.06 1.96 7.04
C ILE A 305 2.97 0.88 6.98
N ASN A 306 1.77 1.28 6.56
CA ASN A 306 0.58 0.44 6.46
C ASN A 306 0.27 0.15 4.99
N GLY A 307 0.17 -1.13 4.61
CA GLY A 307 -0.26 -1.49 3.26
C GLY A 307 -1.71 -1.09 2.98
N VAL A 308 -2.01 -0.68 1.75
CA VAL A 308 -3.36 -0.31 1.32
C VAL A 308 -3.75 -1.01 0.03
N ARG A 309 -4.73 -1.90 0.11
CA ARG A 309 -5.24 -2.70 -1.03
C ARG A 309 -6.33 -1.99 -1.84
N LEU A 310 -6.82 -0.85 -1.36
CA LEU A 310 -8.03 -0.19 -1.88
C LEU A 310 -7.75 0.94 -2.86
N LEU A 311 -6.49 1.19 -3.21
CA LEU A 311 -6.10 2.34 -4.03
C LEU A 311 -6.04 1.98 -5.51
N TYR A 312 -5.52 0.79 -5.83
CA TYR A 312 -5.43 0.26 -7.19
C TYR A 312 -6.60 -0.67 -7.52
N PRO A 313 -7.01 -0.77 -8.81
CA PRO A 313 -8.01 -1.73 -9.22
C PRO A 313 -7.54 -3.13 -8.89
N GLN A 314 -8.43 -3.88 -8.26
CA GLN A 314 -8.17 -5.25 -7.85
C GLN A 314 -8.53 -6.19 -9.00
N GLU A 315 -7.83 -7.32 -9.10
CA GLU A 315 -8.22 -8.39 -10.03
C GLU A 315 -9.69 -8.79 -9.80
N GLU A 316 -10.40 -9.18 -10.85
CA GLU A 316 -11.79 -9.63 -10.73
C GLU A 316 -11.91 -10.69 -9.63
N GLN A 317 -12.91 -10.57 -8.75
CA GLN A 317 -13.18 -11.47 -7.61
C GLN A 317 -12.18 -11.41 -6.43
N ALA A 318 -11.17 -10.53 -6.44
CA ALA A 318 -10.25 -10.38 -5.30
C ALA A 318 -10.93 -9.82 -4.03
N MET A 319 -12.04 -9.07 -4.15
CA MET A 319 -12.85 -8.58 -3.03
C MET A 319 -14.33 -8.44 -3.43
N GLN A 320 -15.24 -8.76 -2.49
CA GLN A 320 -16.68 -8.53 -2.69
C GLN A 320 -16.99 -7.03 -2.58
N PRO A 321 -17.87 -6.44 -3.42
CA PRO A 321 -18.18 -5.00 -3.40
C PRO A 321 -18.65 -4.46 -2.03
N VAL A 322 -19.34 -5.29 -1.24
CA VAL A 322 -19.74 -4.94 0.13
C VAL A 322 -18.53 -4.73 1.07
N ASN A 323 -17.44 -5.45 0.84
CA ASN A 323 -16.21 -5.31 1.62
C ASN A 323 -15.49 -4.00 1.25
N LEU A 324 -15.58 -3.54 0.00
CA LEU A 324 -15.02 -2.25 -0.40
C LEU A 324 -15.72 -1.09 0.32
N LEU A 325 -17.06 -1.12 0.40
CA LEU A 325 -17.83 -0.12 1.15
C LEU A 325 -17.53 -0.17 2.65
N GLY A 326 -17.49 -1.38 3.22
CA GLY A 326 -17.13 -1.60 4.61
C GLY A 326 -15.74 -1.04 4.93
N ASN A 327 -14.72 -1.43 4.17
CA ASN A 327 -13.34 -0.99 4.39
C ASN A 327 -13.20 0.54 4.27
N THR A 328 -13.91 1.17 3.33
CA THR A 328 -13.92 2.63 3.21
C THR A 328 -14.52 3.31 4.45
N PHE A 329 -15.66 2.79 4.95
CA PHE A 329 -16.28 3.28 6.18
C PHE A 329 -15.35 3.11 7.39
N PHE A 330 -14.78 1.92 7.58
CA PHE A 330 -13.88 1.63 8.69
C PHE A 330 -12.60 2.48 8.61
N GLY A 331 -12.02 2.67 7.43
CA GLY A 331 -10.88 3.55 7.23
C GLY A 331 -11.18 4.98 7.70
N PHE A 332 -12.32 5.56 7.30
CA PHE A 332 -12.74 6.88 7.77
C PHE A 332 -12.94 6.95 9.29
N ALA A 333 -13.69 6.00 9.85
CA ALA A 333 -14.00 5.99 11.29
C ALA A 333 -12.73 5.81 12.14
N LEU A 334 -11.85 4.88 11.77
CA LEU A 334 -10.56 4.66 12.42
C LEU A 334 -9.66 5.88 12.28
N SER A 335 -9.64 6.52 11.12
CA SER A 335 -8.85 7.73 10.91
C SER A 335 -9.23 8.84 11.89
N TRP A 336 -10.53 9.05 12.09
CA TRP A 336 -11.05 10.03 13.07
C TRP A 336 -10.72 9.64 14.52
N LEU A 337 -10.77 8.34 14.83
CA LEU A 337 -10.44 7.83 16.16
C LEU A 337 -8.96 8.08 16.51
N MET A 338 -8.06 7.64 15.64
CA MET A 338 -6.60 7.72 15.84
C MET A 338 -6.02 9.10 15.58
N GLY A 339 -6.75 10.00 14.89
CA GLY A 339 -6.24 11.30 14.47
C GLY A 339 -5.17 11.23 13.37
N GLN A 340 -5.06 10.09 12.69
CA GLN A 340 -4.13 9.84 11.59
C GLN A 340 -4.89 9.23 10.41
N THR A 341 -4.48 9.49 9.18
CA THR A 341 -5.16 8.94 7.99
C THR A 341 -4.83 7.46 7.81
N ILE A 342 -5.85 6.61 7.78
CA ILE A 342 -5.77 5.18 7.41
C ILE A 342 -6.92 4.84 6.46
N LYS A 343 -6.58 4.27 5.30
CA LYS A 343 -7.53 3.85 4.26
C LYS A 343 -7.86 2.36 4.33
N ASP A 344 -6.92 1.52 4.74
CA ASP A 344 -7.11 0.06 4.84
C ASP A 344 -6.49 -0.45 6.14
N SER A 345 -7.33 -0.77 7.12
CA SER A 345 -6.85 -1.33 8.38
C SER A 345 -6.47 -2.81 8.29
N LEU A 346 -7.01 -3.53 7.30
CA LEU A 346 -7.00 -4.99 7.24
C LEU A 346 -5.96 -5.56 6.26
N CYS A 347 -5.10 -4.72 5.70
CA CYS A 347 -3.96 -5.21 4.93
C CYS A 347 -2.94 -5.81 5.90
N GLY A 348 -2.57 -7.09 5.71
CA GLY A 348 -1.67 -7.77 6.63
C GLY A 348 -0.23 -7.23 6.63
N THR A 349 0.20 -6.59 5.54
CA THR A 349 1.54 -6.02 5.43
C THR A 349 1.67 -4.73 6.23
N LYS A 350 2.36 -4.82 7.36
CA LYS A 350 2.76 -3.70 8.21
C LYS A 350 4.27 -3.67 8.34
N VAL A 351 4.86 -2.47 8.33
CA VAL A 351 6.31 -2.28 8.42
C VAL A 351 6.64 -1.17 9.42
N PHE A 352 7.48 -1.43 10.42
CA PHE A 352 7.84 -0.46 11.46
C PHE A 352 9.21 -0.77 12.06
N PHE A 353 9.81 0.16 12.80
CA PHE A 353 11.11 -0.11 13.44
C PHE A 353 10.95 -1.01 14.66
N LYS A 354 11.88 -1.97 14.83
CA LYS A 354 11.91 -2.87 15.99
C LYS A 354 11.99 -2.12 17.33
N LYS A 355 12.73 -1.00 17.38
CA LYS A 355 12.83 -0.14 18.59
C LYS A 355 11.48 0.40 19.07
N ASP A 356 10.48 0.49 18.18
CA ASP A 356 9.17 1.03 18.50
C ASP A 356 8.18 -0.08 18.89
N TYR A 357 8.55 -1.37 18.76
CA TYR A 357 7.70 -2.52 19.06
C TYR A 357 7.14 -2.48 20.48
N ASP A 358 8.00 -2.29 21.49
CA ASP A 358 7.55 -2.24 22.89
C ASP A 358 6.58 -1.10 23.14
N ALA A 359 6.76 0.06 22.48
CA ALA A 359 5.84 1.18 22.60
C ALA A 359 4.48 0.89 21.94
N ILE A 360 4.48 0.19 20.80
CA ILE A 360 3.25 -0.25 20.12
C ILE A 360 2.50 -1.26 20.99
N MET A 361 3.20 -2.21 21.60
CA MET A 361 2.60 -3.27 22.43
C MET A 361 2.17 -2.81 23.83
N ARG A 362 2.42 -1.54 24.22
CA ARG A 362 2.04 -0.98 25.54
C ARG A 362 0.56 -0.66 25.72
N ILE A 363 -0.29 -0.89 24.70
CA ILE A 363 -1.73 -0.74 24.89
C ILE A 363 -2.15 -1.66 26.06
N GLU A 364 -2.86 -1.10 27.05
CA GLU A 364 -3.10 -1.71 28.38
C GLU A 364 -3.70 -3.13 28.32
N GLU A 365 -4.34 -3.48 27.21
CA GLU A 365 -4.95 -4.77 26.97
C GLU A 365 -4.43 -5.33 25.63
N THR A 366 -3.73 -6.47 25.66
CA THR A 366 -3.59 -7.31 24.45
C THR A 366 -4.98 -7.64 23.97
N LEU A 367 -5.29 -7.28 22.72
CA LEU A 367 -6.64 -7.50 22.17
C LEU A 367 -6.98 -9.00 22.07
N GLY A 368 -5.98 -9.88 22.07
CA GLY A 368 -6.19 -11.33 22.09
C GLY A 368 -7.11 -11.81 20.97
N ASP A 369 -8.05 -12.70 21.27
CA ASP A 369 -9.04 -13.23 20.31
C ASP A 369 -9.96 -12.16 19.69
N PHE A 370 -9.97 -10.96 20.28
CA PHE A 370 -10.76 -9.83 19.79
C PHE A 370 -10.18 -9.28 18.48
N ASP A 371 -8.86 -9.33 18.31
CA ASP A 371 -8.14 -8.99 17.08
C ASP A 371 -7.34 -10.22 16.57
N PRO A 372 -8.00 -11.18 15.91
CA PRO A 372 -7.38 -12.45 15.54
C PRO A 372 -6.24 -12.29 14.51
N PHE A 373 -6.18 -11.16 13.80
CA PHE A 373 -5.17 -10.87 12.79
C PHE A 373 -4.02 -10.02 13.32
N GLY A 374 -4.25 -9.25 14.40
CA GLY A 374 -3.24 -8.41 15.06
C GLY A 374 -3.06 -7.04 14.43
N ASP A 375 -3.83 -6.73 13.37
CA ASP A 375 -3.71 -5.47 12.63
C ASP A 375 -4.11 -4.26 13.48
N PHE A 376 -5.16 -4.39 14.29
CA PHE A 376 -5.67 -3.28 15.12
C PHE A 376 -4.78 -3.05 16.33
N GLU A 377 -4.24 -4.10 16.92
CA GLU A 377 -3.25 -3.99 18.00
C GLU A 377 -2.05 -3.16 17.55
N LEU A 378 -1.54 -3.44 16.34
CA LEU A 378 -0.42 -2.68 15.76
C LEU A 378 -0.82 -1.24 15.43
N LEU A 379 -1.97 -1.02 14.78
CA LEU A 379 -2.41 0.32 14.38
C LEU A 379 -2.76 1.21 15.59
N PHE A 380 -3.51 0.69 16.55
CA PHE A 380 -3.85 1.42 17.76
C PHE A 380 -2.62 1.67 18.63
N GLY A 381 -1.74 0.67 18.75
CA GLY A 381 -0.46 0.80 19.43
C GLY A 381 0.41 1.89 18.82
N ALA A 382 0.59 1.87 17.50
CA ALA A 382 1.35 2.89 16.78
C ALA A 382 0.76 4.29 16.97
N ALA A 383 -0.57 4.42 16.88
CA ALA A 383 -1.24 5.70 17.10
C ALA A 383 -1.11 6.20 18.55
N LYS A 384 -1.21 5.33 19.56
CA LYS A 384 -0.99 5.69 20.98
C LYS A 384 0.46 6.06 21.26
N ALA A 385 1.41 5.37 20.63
CA ALA A 385 2.84 5.69 20.66
C ALA A 385 3.18 6.96 19.85
N ARG A 386 2.19 7.60 19.22
CA ARG A 386 2.34 8.80 18.37
C ARG A 386 3.31 8.61 17.21
N LEU A 387 3.43 7.38 16.73
CA LEU A 387 4.18 7.06 15.52
C LEU A 387 3.44 7.59 14.30
N ARG A 388 4.17 8.13 13.33
CA ARG A 388 3.58 8.60 12.06
C ARG A 388 3.21 7.40 11.20
N ILE A 389 1.92 7.14 11.08
CA ILE A 389 1.36 6.09 10.23
C ILE A 389 1.26 6.62 8.80
N VAL A 390 1.83 5.89 7.85
CA VAL A 390 1.82 6.22 6.42
C VAL A 390 1.25 5.06 5.63
N ASP A 391 0.17 5.32 4.91
CA ASP A 391 -0.43 4.37 3.98
C ASP A 391 0.41 4.27 2.70
N PHE A 392 0.77 3.05 2.32
CA PHE A 392 1.51 2.72 1.10
C PHE A 392 0.68 1.75 0.23
N PRO A 393 0.40 2.08 -1.05
CA PRO A 393 -0.42 1.22 -1.89
C PRO A 393 0.30 -0.09 -2.22
N VAL A 394 -0.47 -1.17 -2.33
CA VAL A 394 0.04 -2.50 -2.75
C VAL A 394 -0.76 -3.03 -3.93
N HIS A 395 -0.11 -3.83 -4.76
CA HIS A 395 -0.81 -4.60 -5.79
C HIS A 395 -1.41 -5.84 -5.12
N TYR A 396 -2.73 -5.81 -4.94
CA TYR A 396 -3.45 -6.90 -4.30
C TYR A 396 -3.90 -7.91 -5.35
N GLY A 397 -3.19 -9.03 -5.44
CA GLY A 397 -3.47 -10.11 -6.38
C GLY A 397 -4.41 -11.18 -5.82
N ARG A 398 -4.85 -12.09 -6.69
CA ARG A 398 -5.50 -13.34 -6.25
C ARG A 398 -4.51 -14.20 -5.46
N ARG A 399 -5.05 -14.98 -4.51
CA ARG A 399 -4.29 -16.02 -3.82
C ARG A 399 -3.76 -17.02 -4.83
N VAL A 400 -2.48 -17.36 -4.71
CA VAL A 400 -1.83 -18.36 -5.58
C VAL A 400 -2.31 -19.77 -5.23
N ALA A 401 -2.50 -20.06 -3.94
CA ALA A 401 -3.04 -21.33 -3.44
C ALA A 401 -3.84 -21.14 -2.13
N GLY A 402 -4.72 -22.10 -1.81
CA GLY A 402 -5.47 -22.15 -0.54
C GLY A 402 -6.90 -21.54 -0.58
N GLN A 403 -7.71 -21.86 0.44
CA GLN A 403 -9.10 -21.40 0.56
C GLN A 403 -9.23 -20.09 1.38
N PRO A 404 -10.20 -19.20 1.07
CA PRO A 404 -10.55 -18.05 1.91
C PRO A 404 -10.87 -18.44 3.35
N LYS A 405 -10.12 -17.90 4.31
CA LYS A 405 -10.30 -18.16 5.76
C LYS A 405 -11.22 -17.14 6.44
N ILE A 406 -11.82 -16.20 5.69
CA ILE A 406 -12.58 -15.05 6.24
C ILE A 406 -14.08 -15.19 5.94
N GLU A 407 -14.91 -15.22 7.00
CA GLU A 407 -16.37 -15.15 6.92
C GLU A 407 -16.88 -13.69 7.04
N THR A 408 -17.36 -13.11 5.94
CA THR A 408 -17.69 -11.67 5.81
C THR A 408 -18.53 -11.07 6.94
N TYR A 409 -19.65 -11.69 7.31
CA TYR A 409 -20.59 -11.12 8.29
C TYR A 409 -20.10 -11.21 9.73
N ARG A 410 -19.48 -12.33 10.11
CA ARG A 410 -18.90 -12.49 11.46
C ARG A 410 -17.72 -11.56 11.68
N HIS A 411 -16.93 -11.31 10.64
CA HIS A 411 -15.83 -10.35 10.71
C HIS A 411 -16.32 -8.91 10.74
N GLY A 412 -17.39 -8.56 10.03
CA GLY A 412 -18.01 -7.22 10.10
C GLY A 412 -18.40 -6.80 11.53
N LEU A 413 -18.99 -7.70 12.32
CA LEU A 413 -19.32 -7.41 13.73
C LEU A 413 -18.05 -7.22 14.59
N LYS A 414 -16.98 -7.96 14.32
CA LYS A 414 -15.68 -7.76 14.99
C LYS A 414 -15.12 -6.36 14.71
N LEU A 415 -15.22 -5.87 13.46
CA LEU A 415 -14.78 -4.51 13.10
C LEU A 415 -15.55 -3.41 13.84
N PHE A 416 -16.86 -3.56 14.03
CA PHE A 416 -17.61 -2.61 14.86
C PHE A 416 -17.18 -2.62 16.32
N ARG A 417 -16.89 -3.80 16.87
CA ARG A 417 -16.36 -3.90 18.22
C ARG A 417 -14.94 -3.29 18.33
N MET A 418 -14.12 -3.40 17.29
CA MET A 418 -12.83 -2.68 17.20
C MET A 418 -13.02 -1.17 17.22
N LEU A 419 -14.00 -0.63 16.48
CA LEU A 419 -14.31 0.80 16.52
C LEU A 419 -14.71 1.25 17.91
N TRP A 420 -15.55 0.48 18.61
CA TRP A 420 -15.96 0.79 19.97
C TRP A 420 -14.78 0.79 20.94
N TYR A 421 -13.90 -0.21 20.84
CA TYR A 421 -12.67 -0.25 21.63
C TYR A 421 -11.77 0.96 21.32
N GLY A 422 -11.54 1.26 20.04
CA GLY A 422 -10.79 2.44 19.62
C GLY A 422 -11.40 3.74 20.16
N PHE A 423 -12.73 3.85 20.18
CA PHE A 423 -13.42 4.98 20.80
C PHE A 423 -13.11 5.11 22.29
N LEU A 424 -13.21 4.02 23.05
CA LEU A 424 -12.84 4.02 24.48
C LEU A 424 -11.37 4.40 24.68
N LEU A 425 -10.48 3.81 23.87
CA LEU A 425 -9.04 3.99 23.95
C LEU A 425 -8.60 5.43 23.62
N PHE A 426 -9.17 6.06 22.59
CA PHE A 426 -8.71 7.37 22.10
C PHE A 426 -9.56 8.56 22.58
N LYS A 427 -10.84 8.35 22.91
CA LYS A 427 -11.78 9.44 23.21
C LYS A 427 -12.23 9.47 24.67
N VAL A 428 -12.10 8.37 25.41
CA VAL A 428 -12.55 8.29 26.81
C VAL A 428 -11.38 8.16 27.79
N ARG A 429 -10.45 7.23 27.55
CA ARG A 429 -9.24 7.03 28.37
C ARG A 429 -8.10 7.94 27.87
N GLN A 430 -8.05 9.20 28.34
CA GLN A 430 -6.95 10.14 28.01
C GLN A 430 -5.84 10.11 29.05
#